data_AF-A0AAW4L626-F1
#
_entry.id   AF-A0AAW4L626-F1
#
_cell.length_a   1.000
_cell.length_b   1.000
_cell.length_c   1.000
_cell.angle_alpha   90.00
_cell.angle_beta   90.00
_cell.angle_gamma   90.00
#
_symmetry.space_group_name_H-M   'P 1'
#
loop_
_entity.id
_entity.type
_entity.pdbx_description
1 polymer ?
#
loop_
_entity_poly.entity_id
_entity_poly.type
_entity_poly.pdbx_seq_one_letter_code
_entity_poly.pdbx_strand_id
1 'polypeptide(L)'
;MALIGEAAELVEHFQWVEGSQSHLLEEKTRHSVEEELADILIYLVRISDKLDVDLYQAVERKLEINERKYPAEKVRGSAKKYTEYVD
;
A
#
# COMPACT_ATOMS: atom_id res chain seq x y z
N MET A 1 -3.65 -17.19 1.08
CA MET A 1 -4.80 -16.88 1.95
C MET A 1 -4.40 -16.09 3.19
N ALA A 2 -3.20 -16.24 3.76
CA ALA A 2 -2.76 -15.43 4.91
C ALA A 2 -2.62 -13.92 4.61
N LEU A 3 -1.92 -13.53 3.52
CA LEU A 3 -1.73 -12.11 3.15
C LEU A 3 -3.02 -11.26 3.12
N ILE A 4 -4.13 -11.83 2.63
CA ILE A 4 -5.41 -11.11 2.57
C ILE A 4 -6.08 -11.00 3.96
N GLY A 5 -5.78 -11.93 4.87
CA GLY A 5 -6.18 -11.88 6.27
C GLY A 5 -5.51 -10.72 6.98
N GLU A 6 -4.18 -10.65 6.96
CA GLU A 6 -3.41 -9.56 7.62
C GLU A 6 -3.78 -8.19 7.03
N ALA A 7 -4.06 -8.12 5.72
CA ALA A 7 -4.55 -6.90 5.10
C ALA A 7 -5.95 -6.49 5.61
N ALA A 8 -6.80 -7.46 5.96
CA ALA A 8 -8.10 -7.18 6.56
C ALA A 8 -7.97 -6.73 8.02
N GLU A 9 -7.09 -7.38 8.80
CA GLU A 9 -6.77 -7.02 10.19
C GLU A 9 -6.21 -5.59 10.26
N LEU A 10 -5.27 -5.24 9.38
CA LEU A 10 -4.78 -3.86 9.24
C LEU A 10 -5.92 -2.85 9.00
N VAL A 11 -6.84 -3.16 8.08
CA VAL A 11 -7.93 -2.24 7.71
C VAL A 11 -8.98 -2.13 8.83
N GLU A 12 -9.14 -3.16 9.66
CA GLU A 12 -10.07 -3.16 10.79
C GLU A 12 -9.78 -2.01 11.77
N HIS A 13 -8.51 -1.66 11.97
CA HIS A 13 -8.12 -0.51 12.81
C HIS A 13 -8.64 0.84 12.32
N PHE A 14 -9.00 0.95 11.03
CA PHE A 14 -9.45 2.19 10.41
C PHE A 14 -10.94 2.19 10.04
N GLN A 15 -11.65 1.08 10.25
CA GLN A 15 -13.02 0.89 9.73
C GLN A 15 -14.04 1.94 10.22
N TRP A 16 -13.84 2.49 11.42
CA TRP A 16 -14.71 3.50 12.04
C TRP A 16 -14.02 4.85 12.24
N VAL A 17 -12.81 5.03 11.68
CA VAL A 17 -12.02 6.25 11.83
C VAL A 17 -12.31 7.18 10.67
N GLU A 18 -12.63 8.45 10.95
CA GLU A 18 -12.77 9.45 9.90
C GLU A 18 -11.42 9.66 9.19
N GLY A 19 -11.41 9.79 7.87
CA GLY A 19 -10.17 9.82 7.08
C GLY A 19 -9.18 10.93 7.49
N SER A 20 -9.67 12.04 8.04
CA SER A 20 -8.84 13.12 8.57
C SER A 20 -8.16 12.76 9.90
N GLN A 21 -8.64 11.76 10.62
CA GLN A 21 -8.16 11.34 11.95
C GLN A 21 -7.36 10.03 11.91
N SER A 22 -7.23 9.38 10.75
CA SER A 22 -6.51 8.10 10.60
C SER A 22 -5.05 8.12 11.03
N HIS A 23 -4.44 9.31 11.13
CA HIS A 23 -3.06 9.49 11.61
C HIS A 23 -2.96 9.68 13.13
N LEU A 24 -4.08 9.82 13.84
CA LEU A 24 -4.15 10.05 15.29
C LEU A 24 -4.50 8.74 16.01
N LEU A 25 -3.62 7.75 15.90
CA LEU A 25 -3.80 6.47 16.57
C LEU A 25 -3.32 6.55 18.02
N GLU A 26 -4.13 6.00 18.94
CA GLU A 26 -3.68 5.71 20.30
C GLU A 26 -2.47 4.75 20.27
N GLU A 27 -1.57 4.84 21.24
CA GLU A 27 -0.31 4.08 21.25
C GLU A 27 -0.53 2.56 21.10
N LYS A 28 -1.56 2.02 21.77
CA LYS A 28 -1.92 0.60 21.65
C LYS A 28 -2.34 0.23 20.23
N THR A 29 -3.17 1.06 19.59
CA THR A 29 -3.61 0.84 18.20
C THR A 29 -2.44 0.98 17.23
N ARG A 30 -1.51 1.92 17.48
CA ARG A 30 -0.30 2.07 16.66
C ARG A 30 0.54 0.79 16.68
N HIS A 31 0.71 0.19 17.85
CA HIS A 31 1.47 -1.06 17.97
C HIS A 31 0.83 -2.21 17.17
N SER A 32 -0.49 -2.40 17.27
CA SER A 32 -1.17 -3.42 16.46
C SER A 32 -1.02 -3.13 14.96
N VAL A 33 -1.18 -1.87 14.51
CA VAL A 33 -0.93 -1.50 13.10
C VAL A 33 0.51 -1.83 12.67
N GLU A 34 1.50 -1.63 13.52
CA GLU A 34 2.90 -2.00 13.24
C GLU A 34 3.06 -3.53 13.07
N GLU A 35 2.39 -4.33 13.89
CA GLU A 35 2.37 -5.81 13.78
C GLU A 35 1.72 -6.26 12.46
N GLU A 36 0.54 -5.75 12.13
CA GLU A 36 -0.16 -6.11 10.88
C GLU A 36 0.63 -5.72 9.62
N LEU A 37 1.31 -4.56 9.64
CA LEU A 37 2.20 -4.16 8.55
C LEU A 37 3.39 -5.11 8.41
N ALA A 38 3.94 -5.59 9.53
CA ALA A 38 5.03 -6.56 9.52
C ALA A 38 4.58 -7.91 8.95
N ASP A 39 3.40 -8.40 9.34
CA ASP A 39 2.86 -9.67 8.85
C ASP A 39 2.57 -9.61 7.34
N ILE A 40 1.99 -8.51 6.85
CA ILE A 40 1.83 -8.26 5.40
C ILE A 40 3.18 -8.36 4.67
N LEU A 41 4.22 -7.70 5.20
CA LEU A 41 5.55 -7.71 4.59
C LEU A 41 6.16 -9.12 4.60
N ILE A 42 6.05 -9.84 5.71
CA ILE A 42 6.55 -11.22 5.86
C ILE A 42 5.92 -12.12 4.81
N TYR A 43 4.59 -12.09 4.67
CA TYR A 43 3.90 -12.91 3.68
C TYR A 43 4.21 -12.47 2.24
N LEU A 44 4.34 -11.17 1.97
CA LEU A 44 4.69 -10.68 0.64
C LEU A 44 6.09 -11.16 0.21
N VAL A 45 7.09 -11.04 1.10
CA VAL A 45 8.45 -11.54 0.86
C VAL A 45 8.42 -13.06 0.68
N ARG A 46 7.67 -13.78 1.53
CA ARG A 46 7.55 -15.23 1.45
C ARG A 46 6.94 -15.72 0.14
N ILE A 47 5.89 -15.06 -0.34
CA ILE A 47 5.26 -15.37 -1.62
C ILE A 47 6.23 -15.09 -2.77
N SER A 48 6.96 -13.98 -2.71
CA SER A 48 7.95 -13.60 -3.74
C SER A 48 9.06 -14.65 -3.85
N ASP A 49 9.61 -15.09 -2.71
CA ASP A 49 10.58 -16.18 -2.63
C ASP A 49 10.02 -17.49 -3.23
N LYS A 50 8.78 -17.86 -2.89
CA LYS A 50 8.14 -19.08 -3.43
C LYS A 50 7.86 -19.05 -4.92
N LEU A 51 7.72 -17.86 -5.51
CA LEU A 51 7.44 -17.67 -6.92
C LEU A 51 8.69 -17.31 -7.74
N ASP A 52 9.87 -17.29 -7.11
CA ASP A 52 11.14 -16.86 -7.73
C ASP A 52 11.03 -15.45 -8.34
N VAL A 53 10.36 -14.55 -7.61
CA VAL A 53 10.18 -13.15 -8.00
C VAL A 53 11.20 -12.29 -7.25
N ASP A 54 12.08 -11.63 -7.99
CA ASP A 54 12.85 -10.50 -7.45
C ASP A 54 11.90 -9.33 -7.16
N LEU A 55 11.49 -9.24 -5.89
CA LEU A 55 10.54 -8.25 -5.42
C LEU A 55 11.08 -6.82 -5.57
N TYR A 56 12.39 -6.62 -5.39
CA TYR A 56 13.01 -5.30 -5.53
C TYR A 56 12.94 -4.81 -6.98
N GLN A 57 13.39 -5.63 -7.93
CA GLN A 57 13.29 -5.29 -9.35
C GLN A 57 11.84 -5.13 -9.82
N ALA A 58 10.90 -5.91 -9.26
CA ALA A 58 9.48 -5.75 -9.56
C ALA A 58 8.94 -4.39 -9.11
N VAL A 59 9.36 -3.90 -7.94
CA VAL A 59 9.02 -2.56 -7.44
C VAL A 59 9.63 -1.48 -8.34
N GLU A 60 10.91 -1.58 -8.71
CA GLU A 60 11.55 -0.59 -9.61
C GLU A 60 10.81 -0.45 -10.94
N ARG A 61 10.54 -1.58 -11.63
CA ARG A 61 9.74 -1.57 -12.87
C ARG A 61 8.36 -0.96 -12.67
N LYS A 62 7.74 -1.21 -11.52
CA LYS A 62 6.40 -0.68 -11.21
C LYS A 62 6.44 0.83 -10.97
N LEU A 63 7.49 1.35 -10.34
CA LEU A 63 7.71 2.78 -10.15
C LEU A 63 7.88 3.49 -11.50
N GLU A 64 8.72 2.97 -12.40
CA GLU A 64 8.86 3.53 -13.76
C GLU A 64 7.53 3.58 -14.53
N ILE A 65 6.72 2.52 -14.43
CA ILE A 65 5.38 2.48 -15.03
C ILE A 65 4.48 3.55 -14.41
N ASN A 66 4.53 3.72 -13.09
CA ASN A 66 3.72 4.70 -12.39
C ASN A 66 4.12 6.14 -12.75
N GLU A 67 5.41 6.44 -12.87
CA GLU A 67 5.91 7.75 -13.32
C GLU A 67 5.39 8.11 -14.71
N ARG A 68 5.42 7.15 -15.65
CA ARG A 68 4.88 7.36 -17.00
C ARG A 68 3.36 7.54 -17.01
N LYS A 69 2.64 6.85 -16.12
CA LYS A 69 1.18 6.94 -16.00
C LYS A 69 0.70 8.19 -15.26
N TYR A 70 1.52 8.72 -14.35
CA TYR A 70 1.18 9.83 -13.47
C TYR A 70 2.30 10.89 -13.50
N PRO A 71 2.50 11.59 -14.65
CA PRO A 71 3.55 12.60 -14.75
C PRO A 71 3.28 13.77 -13.80
N ALA A 72 4.26 14.16 -13.00
CA ALA A 72 4.07 15.14 -11.92
C ALA A 72 3.55 16.49 -12.45
N GLU A 73 3.99 16.90 -13.63
CA GLU A 73 3.54 18.11 -14.31
C GLU A 73 2.05 18.08 -14.72
N LYS A 74 1.45 16.90 -14.87
CA LYS A 74 0.04 16.74 -15.28
C LYS A 74 -0.91 16.48 -14.12
N VAL A 75 -0.45 15.80 -13.07
CA VAL A 75 -1.36 15.19 -12.06
C VAL A 75 -1.06 15.56 -10.60
N ARG A 76 -0.09 16.45 -10.34
CA ARG A 76 0.26 16.86 -8.98
C ARG A 76 -0.94 17.45 -8.24
N GLY A 77 -1.27 16.86 -7.09
CA GLY A 77 -2.42 17.26 -6.26
C GLY A 77 -3.77 16.69 -6.73
N SER A 78 -3.78 15.76 -7.68
CA SER A 78 -5.00 15.12 -8.18
C SER A 78 -4.97 13.61 -7.98
N ALA A 79 -6.10 13.05 -7.54
CA ALA A 79 -6.28 11.62 -7.32
C ALA A 79 -6.96 10.89 -8.49
N LYS A 80 -7.20 11.57 -9.63
CA LYS A 80 -7.82 10.94 -10.79
C LYS A 80 -6.91 9.85 -11.35
N LYS A 81 -7.47 8.84 -12.03
CA LYS A 81 -6.64 7.86 -12.73
C LYS A 81 -6.04 8.46 -14.00
N TYR A 82 -4.97 7.83 -14.50
CA TYR A 82 -4.34 8.17 -15.78
C TYR A 82 -5.31 8.18 -16.99
N THR A 83 -6.46 7.52 -16.87
CA THR A 83 -7.55 7.51 -17.87
C THR A 83 -8.46 8.75 -17.82
N GLU A 84 -8.28 9.63 -16.84
CA GLU A 84 -9.20 10.74 -16.53
C GLU A 84 -8.54 12.12 -16.70
N TYR A 85 -7.24 12.18 -17.02
CA TYR A 85 -6.55 13.42 -17.38
C TYR A 85 -6.53 13.53 -18.90
N VAL A 86 -7.28 14.50 -19.44
CA VAL A 86 -7.30 14.84 -20.88
C VAL A 86 -6.14 15.81 -21.11
N ASP A 87 -5.40 15.63 -22.21
CA ASP A 87 -4.44 16.64 -22.68
C ASP A 87 -5.12 17.98 -23.01
#